data_AF-A0A543A9X7-F1
#
_entry.id   AF-A0A543A9X7-F1
#
_cell.length_a   1.000
_cell.length_b   1.000
_cell.length_c   1.000
_cell.angle_alpha   90.00
_cell.angle_beta   90.00
_cell.angle_gamma   90.00
#
_symmetry.space_group_name_H-M   'P 1'
#
loop_
_entity.id
_entity.type
_entity.pdbx_description
1 polymer ?
#
loop_
_entity_poly.entity_id
_entity_poly.type
_entity_poly.pdbx_seq_one_letter_code
_entity_poly.pdbx_strand_id
1 'polypeptide(L)'
;MTDHTRPGDHVRTHGGVRSGKRGVVVATASGRSKVRFSGSSGATWVRSRNLSLSGGSQLSWIVPVKAALVLFLIVPVARFVVVYLWTHGGLDGFPTALGSQMGQAALAWAHLVVNDPIGALLHLGFLGLVSRLMNW
;
A
#
# COMPACT_ATOMS: atom_id res chain seq x y z
N MET A 1 13.63 12.76 -19.58
CA MET A 1 13.57 13.08 -18.14
C MET A 1 14.88 12.65 -17.52
N THR A 2 15.71 13.62 -17.11
CA THR A 2 16.96 13.33 -16.38
C THR A 2 16.63 13.27 -14.90
N ASP A 3 16.41 12.08 -14.35
CA ASP A 3 16.18 11.93 -12.92
C ASP A 3 17.43 12.37 -12.16
N HIS A 4 17.30 13.49 -11.45
CA HIS A 4 18.38 14.05 -10.64
C HIS A 4 18.44 13.25 -9.34
N THR A 5 19.43 12.35 -9.24
CA THR A 5 19.71 11.65 -7.98
C THR A 5 20.01 12.67 -6.89
N ARG A 6 19.45 12.48 -5.69
CA ARG A 6 19.65 13.29 -4.49
C ARG A 6 20.43 12.50 -3.43
N PRO A 7 21.12 13.17 -2.50
CA PRO A 7 21.64 12.51 -1.31
C PRO A 7 20.52 11.77 -0.55
N GLY A 8 20.77 10.52 -0.19
CA GLY A 8 19.77 9.61 0.40
C GLY A 8 19.17 8.61 -0.60
N ASP A 9 19.27 8.86 -1.91
CA ASP A 9 18.68 7.96 -2.89
C ASP A 9 19.39 6.61 -2.95
N HIS A 10 18.61 5.54 -2.96
CA HIS A 10 19.10 4.22 -3.30
C HIS A 10 19.28 4.13 -4.81
N VAL A 11 20.50 3.82 -5.24
CA VAL A 11 20.87 3.74 -6.66
C VAL A 11 21.49 2.38 -6.97
N ARG A 12 21.29 1.95 -8.21
CA ARG A 12 21.95 0.80 -8.80
C ARG A 12 22.81 1.29 -9.96
N THR A 13 24.05 0.86 -10.01
CA THR A 13 24.91 1.16 -11.14
C THR A 13 24.58 0.23 -12.31
N HIS A 14 24.53 0.74 -13.53
CA HIS A 14 24.29 -0.07 -14.73
C HIS A 14 25.42 0.06 -15.79
N GLY A 15 26.59 0.59 -15.40
CA GLY A 15 27.77 0.68 -16.26
C GLY A 15 29.09 0.89 -15.51
N GLY A 16 30.19 0.41 -16.09
CA GLY A 16 31.54 0.48 -15.52
C GLY A 16 31.90 -0.66 -14.55
N VAL A 17 33.05 -0.54 -13.87
CA VAL A 17 33.70 -1.57 -13.01
C VAL A 17 32.81 -2.09 -11.86
N ARG A 18 31.74 -1.36 -11.51
CA ARG A 18 30.82 -1.74 -10.42
C ARG A 18 29.39 -2.00 -10.89
N SER A 19 29.17 -2.18 -12.19
CA SER A 19 27.83 -2.46 -12.76
C SER A 19 27.09 -3.55 -11.98
N GLY A 20 25.79 -3.35 -11.78
CA GLY A 20 24.92 -4.22 -11.00
C GLY A 20 24.94 -3.99 -9.49
N LYS A 21 25.91 -3.26 -8.92
CA LYS A 21 25.97 -3.01 -7.48
C LYS A 21 24.97 -1.95 -7.03
N ARG A 22 24.43 -2.15 -5.82
CA ARG A 22 23.52 -1.21 -5.14
C ARG A 22 24.29 -0.37 -4.13
N GLY A 23 23.88 0.87 -3.97
CA GLY A 23 24.45 1.79 -3.00
C GLY A 23 23.51 2.95 -2.70
N VAL A 24 23.94 3.80 -1.78
CA VAL A 24 23.22 5.02 -1.38
C VAL A 24 24.03 6.22 -1.80
N VAL A 25 23.37 7.21 -2.39
CA VAL A 25 23.99 8.49 -2.74
C VAL A 25 24.25 9.28 -1.46
N VAL A 26 25.50 9.67 -1.22
CA VAL A 26 25.94 10.45 -0.04
C VAL A 26 26.10 11.92 -0.38
N ALA A 27 26.47 12.23 -1.62
CA ALA A 27 26.63 13.60 -2.09
C ALA A 27 26.46 13.66 -3.61
N THR A 28 26.14 14.83 -4.14
CA THR A 28 25.93 15.06 -5.57
C THR A 28 26.69 16.31 -5.99
N ALA A 29 27.41 16.25 -7.11
CA ALA A 29 28.13 17.38 -7.67
C ALA A 29 28.04 17.31 -9.21
N SER A 30 27.74 18.43 -9.86
CA SER A 30 27.55 18.60 -11.32
C SER A 30 27.87 17.37 -12.20
N GLY A 31 26.86 16.50 -12.42
CA GLY A 31 26.94 15.34 -13.32
C GLY A 31 27.54 14.04 -12.72
N ARG A 32 27.89 14.03 -11.44
CA ARG A 32 28.38 12.86 -10.70
C ARG A 32 27.71 12.77 -9.33
N SER A 33 27.51 11.55 -8.87
CA SER A 33 26.97 11.27 -7.54
C SER A 33 27.98 10.40 -6.77
N LYS A 34 28.27 10.78 -5.54
CA LYS A 34 29.11 10.03 -4.61
C LYS A 34 28.26 8.94 -3.98
N VAL A 35 28.56 7.68 -4.27
CA VAL A 35 27.76 6.53 -3.86
C VAL A 35 28.55 5.67 -2.87
N ARG A 36 27.94 5.35 -1.73
CA ARG A 36 28.44 4.33 -0.80
C ARG A 36 27.80 3.00 -1.15
N PHE A 37 28.61 2.05 -1.61
CA PHE A 37 28.13 0.72 -1.98
C PHE A 37 28.01 -0.17 -0.75
N SER A 38 27.03 -1.07 -0.76
CA SER A 38 26.92 -2.10 0.28
C SER A 38 28.17 -2.99 0.26
N GLY A 39 28.81 -3.17 1.42
CA GLY A 39 30.04 -3.95 1.56
C GLY A 39 31.34 -3.23 1.20
N SER A 40 31.32 -1.92 0.91
CA SER A 40 32.56 -1.13 0.77
C SER A 40 32.71 -0.12 1.90
N SER A 41 33.91 -0.03 2.48
CA SER A 41 34.24 0.94 3.53
C SER A 41 34.24 2.39 3.05
N GLY A 42 34.37 2.62 1.73
CA GLY A 42 34.45 3.95 1.13
C GLY A 42 33.26 4.31 0.23
N ALA A 43 33.08 5.62 0.01
CA ALA A 43 32.17 6.14 -1.00
C ALA A 43 32.94 6.55 -2.27
N THR A 44 32.38 6.25 -3.44
CA THR A 44 33.05 6.46 -4.74
C THR A 44 32.20 7.34 -5.65
N TRP A 45 32.83 8.22 -6.41
CA TRP A 45 32.15 9.04 -7.41
C TRP A 45 31.76 8.22 -8.64
N VAL A 46 30.50 8.29 -9.02
CA VAL A 46 29.95 7.63 -10.21
C VAL A 46 29.26 8.68 -11.07
N ARG A 47 29.38 8.58 -12.39
CA ARG A 47 28.63 9.47 -13.31
C ARG A 47 27.14 9.21 -13.12
N SER A 48 26.34 10.27 -12.96
CA SER A 48 24.91 10.13 -12.69
C SER A 48 24.18 9.37 -13.82
N ARG A 49 24.68 9.47 -15.06
CA ARG A 49 24.19 8.69 -16.22
C ARG A 49 24.36 7.18 -16.12
N ASN A 50 25.22 6.71 -15.21
CA ASN A 50 25.48 5.28 -14.97
C ASN A 50 24.74 4.79 -13.72
N LEU A 51 23.90 5.63 -13.11
CA LEU A 51 23.09 5.33 -11.95
C LEU A 51 21.63 5.27 -12.37
N SER A 52 20.96 4.17 -12.03
CA SER A 52 19.51 4.09 -12.02
C SER A 52 19.02 4.16 -10.58
N LEU A 53 17.91 4.85 -10.34
CA LEU A 53 17.26 4.81 -9.03
C LEU A 53 16.81 3.37 -8.76
N SER A 54 17.30 2.80 -7.67
CA SER A 54 16.97 1.44 -7.25
C SER A 54 15.64 1.37 -6.47
N GLY A 55 14.87 2.47 -6.46
CA GLY A 55 13.70 2.66 -5.59
C GLY A 55 12.32 2.42 -6.22
N GLY A 56 12.22 1.97 -7.48
CA GLY A 56 10.92 1.84 -8.15
C GLY A 56 10.09 0.59 -7.78
N SER A 57 10.66 -0.41 -7.11
CA SER A 57 10.03 -1.74 -7.03
C SER A 57 9.59 -2.18 -5.64
N GLN A 58 9.71 -1.34 -4.61
CA GLN A 58 9.38 -1.75 -3.24
C GLN A 58 7.87 -1.60 -2.90
N LEU A 59 7.06 -1.02 -3.80
CA LEU A 59 5.61 -0.87 -3.62
C LEU A 59 4.73 -1.79 -4.49
N SER A 60 5.29 -2.53 -5.46
CA SER A 60 4.46 -3.33 -6.39
C SER A 60 3.68 -4.46 -5.71
N TRP A 61 4.12 -4.92 -4.53
CA TRP A 61 3.47 -6.01 -3.81
C TRP A 61 2.29 -5.54 -2.93
N ILE A 62 2.24 -4.25 -2.57
CA ILE A 62 1.14 -3.71 -1.77
C ILE A 62 -0.11 -3.46 -2.63
N VAL A 63 0.07 -3.26 -3.94
CA VAL A 63 -1.01 -3.01 -4.91
C VAL A 63 -2.02 -4.17 -4.96
N PRO A 64 -1.63 -5.44 -5.15
CA PRO A 64 -2.58 -6.55 -5.12
C PRO A 64 -3.23 -6.73 -3.75
N VAL A 65 -2.51 -6.46 -2.65
CA VAL A 65 -3.09 -6.52 -1.29
C VAL A 65 -4.16 -5.45 -1.13
N LYS A 66 -3.89 -4.21 -1.53
CA LYS A 66 -4.86 -3.10 -1.49
C LYS A 66 -6.06 -3.38 -2.39
N ALA A 67 -5.83 -3.91 -3.59
CA ALA A 67 -6.89 -4.30 -4.51
C ALA A 67 -7.77 -5.42 -3.92
N ALA A 68 -7.17 -6.47 -3.37
CA ALA A 68 -7.90 -7.55 -2.69
C ALA A 68 -8.71 -7.03 -1.50
N LEU A 69 -8.19 -6.04 -0.78
CA LEU A 69 -8.84 -5.47 0.38
C LEU A 69 -10.02 -4.57 -0.01
N VAL A 70 -9.85 -3.75 -1.05
CA VAL A 70 -10.94 -2.97 -1.64
C VAL A 70 -12.02 -3.91 -2.17
N LEU A 71 -11.65 -4.99 -2.85
CA LEU A 71 -12.60 -6.02 -3.28
C LEU A 71 -13.30 -6.67 -2.09
N PHE A 72 -12.57 -7.06 -1.04
CA PHE A 72 -13.15 -7.64 0.17
C PHE A 72 -14.19 -6.71 0.81
N LEU A 73 -13.97 -5.40 0.78
CA LEU A 73 -14.90 -4.42 1.31
C LEU A 73 -16.13 -4.18 0.40
N ILE A 74 -15.93 -4.20 -0.92
CA ILE A 74 -16.98 -3.91 -1.91
C ILE A 74 -17.85 -5.14 -2.21
N VAL A 75 -17.27 -6.35 -2.22
CA VAL A 75 -17.98 -7.61 -2.51
C VAL A 75 -19.26 -7.81 -1.70
N PRO A 76 -19.30 -7.62 -0.36
CA PRO A 76 -20.55 -7.79 0.38
C PRO A 76 -21.61 -6.75 -0.01
N VAL A 77 -21.22 -5.51 -0.32
CA VAL A 77 -22.13 -4.46 -0.79
C VAL A 77 -22.68 -4.80 -2.17
N ALA A 78 -21.80 -5.16 -3.11
CA ALA A 78 -22.19 -5.55 -4.46
C ALA A 78 -23.12 -6.78 -4.44
N ARG A 79 -22.80 -7.79 -3.62
CA ARG A 79 -23.66 -8.96 -3.42
C ARG A 79 -25.04 -8.56 -2.90
N PHE A 80 -25.11 -7.68 -1.90
CA PHE A 80 -26.39 -7.20 -1.38
C PHE A 80 -27.21 -6.51 -2.47
N VAL A 81 -26.60 -5.58 -3.21
CA VAL A 81 -27.27 -4.84 -4.29
C VAL A 81 -27.81 -5.80 -5.37
N VAL A 82 -27.00 -6.76 -5.81
CA VAL A 82 -27.41 -7.75 -6.81
C VAL A 82 -28.57 -8.62 -6.32
N VAL A 83 -28.48 -9.14 -5.10
CA VAL A 83 -29.55 -9.96 -4.52
C VAL A 83 -30.82 -9.13 -4.34
N TYR A 84 -30.70 -7.90 -3.87
CA TYR A 84 -31.84 -7.01 -3.66
C TYR A 84 -32.57 -6.70 -4.96
N LEU A 85 -31.84 -6.30 -6.00
CA LEU A 85 -32.38 -6.01 -7.34
C LEU A 85 -33.01 -7.26 -7.96
N TRP A 86 -32.39 -8.42 -7.79
CA TRP A 86 -32.92 -9.69 -8.27
C TRP A 86 -34.25 -10.03 -7.59
N THR A 87 -34.34 -9.88 -6.27
CA THR A 87 -35.53 -10.23 -5.49
C THR A 87 -36.68 -9.25 -5.67
N HIS A 88 -36.40 -7.95 -5.77
CA HIS A 88 -37.42 -6.89 -5.73
C HIS A 88 -37.70 -6.28 -7.10
N GLY A 89 -36.89 -6.58 -8.14
CA GLY A 89 -37.08 -6.06 -9.49
C GLY A 89 -36.91 -4.54 -9.64
N GLY A 90 -36.46 -3.85 -8.58
CA GLY A 90 -36.37 -2.39 -8.51
C GLY A 90 -35.63 -1.91 -7.25
N LEU A 91 -35.61 -0.59 -7.03
CA LEU A 91 -34.96 0.05 -5.88
C LEU A 91 -35.96 0.53 -4.81
N ASP A 92 -37.24 0.20 -4.95
CA ASP A 92 -38.29 0.63 -4.04
C ASP A 92 -38.12 -0.04 -2.66
N GLY A 93 -37.85 0.78 -1.64
CA GLY A 93 -37.53 0.29 -0.29
C GLY A 93 -36.06 -0.08 -0.08
N PHE A 94 -35.19 0.17 -1.06
CA PHE A 94 -33.75 -0.09 -0.95
C PHE A 94 -33.11 0.61 0.26
N PRO A 95 -33.38 1.92 0.52
CA PRO A 95 -32.82 2.60 1.70
C PRO A 95 -33.26 1.95 3.02
N THR A 96 -34.50 1.46 3.09
CA THR A 96 -35.05 0.80 4.29
C THR A 96 -34.39 -0.56 4.52
N ALA A 97 -34.20 -1.35 3.46
CA ALA A 97 -33.52 -2.64 3.53
C ALA A 97 -32.02 -2.50 3.86
N LEU A 98 -31.36 -1.50 3.30
CA LEU A 98 -29.99 -1.16 3.64
C LEU A 98 -29.91 -0.74 5.12
N GLY A 99 -30.81 0.15 5.55
CA GLY A 99 -30.87 0.64 6.93
C GLY A 99 -31.11 -0.46 7.95
N SER A 100 -32.02 -1.41 7.67
CA SER A 100 -32.28 -2.54 8.57
C SER A 100 -31.08 -3.47 8.68
N GLN A 101 -30.41 -3.77 7.56
CA GLN A 101 -29.22 -4.61 7.54
C GLN A 101 -28.04 -3.96 8.28
N MET A 102 -27.84 -2.64 8.09
CA MET A 102 -26.84 -1.88 8.85
C MET A 102 -27.18 -1.83 10.34
N GLY A 103 -28.45 -1.65 10.69
CA GLY A 103 -28.92 -1.68 12.09
C GLY A 103 -28.67 -3.02 12.77
N GLN A 104 -28.97 -4.12 12.09
CA GLN A 104 -28.67 -5.47 12.59
C GLN A 104 -27.16 -5.70 12.74
N ALA A 105 -26.36 -5.24 11.78
CA ALA A 105 -24.90 -5.33 11.86
C ALA A 105 -24.34 -4.52 13.04
N ALA A 106 -24.86 -3.31 13.29
CA ALA A 106 -24.46 -2.48 14.43
C ALA A 106 -24.80 -3.13 15.77
N LEU A 107 -25.99 -3.75 15.89
CA LEU A 107 -26.39 -4.50 17.08
C LEU A 107 -25.52 -5.74 17.28
N ALA A 108 -25.22 -6.49 16.22
CA ALA A 108 -24.32 -7.63 16.29
C ALA A 108 -22.92 -7.22 16.75
N TRP A 109 -22.44 -6.06 16.30
CA TRP A 109 -21.17 -5.49 16.74
C TRP A 109 -21.20 -5.09 18.22
N ALA A 110 -22.28 -4.46 18.68
CA ALA A 110 -22.47 -4.12 20.09
C ALA A 110 -22.49 -5.39 20.98
N HIS A 111 -23.17 -6.45 20.54
CA HIS A 111 -23.14 -7.74 21.23
C HIS A 111 -21.73 -8.35 21.27
N LEU A 112 -20.96 -8.24 20.20
CA LEU A 112 -19.57 -8.71 20.16
C LEU A 112 -18.68 -7.96 21.15
N VAL A 113 -18.82 -6.63 21.26
CA VAL A 113 -18.07 -5.82 22.24
C VAL A 113 -18.37 -6.22 23.68
N VAL A 114 -19.65 -6.45 23.99
CA VAL A 114 -20.09 -6.77 25.35
C VAL A 114 -19.69 -8.18 25.75
N ASN A 115 -19.80 -9.15 24.84
CA ASN A 115 -19.59 -10.56 25.16
C ASN A 115 -18.15 -11.04 24.91
N ASP A 116 -17.42 -10.41 23.99
CA ASP A 116 -16.02 -10.73 23.69
C ASP A 116 -15.21 -9.44 23.36
N PRO A 117 -14.81 -8.68 24.39
CA PRO A 117 -14.10 -7.42 24.20
C PRO A 117 -12.71 -7.61 23.59
N ILE A 118 -12.07 -8.77 23.80
CA ILE A 118 -10.76 -9.06 23.20
C ILE A 118 -10.92 -9.30 21.70
N GLY A 119 -11.92 -10.09 21.30
CA GLY A 119 -12.30 -10.25 19.90
C GLY A 119 -12.60 -8.90 19.23
N ALA A 120 -13.36 -8.03 19.88
CA ALA A 120 -13.66 -6.69 19.36
C ALA A 120 -12.41 -5.82 19.14
N LEU A 121 -11.46 -5.84 20.09
CA LEU A 121 -10.19 -5.11 19.96
C LEU A 121 -9.33 -5.64 18.81
N LEU A 122 -9.32 -6.96 18.56
CA LEU A 122 -8.63 -7.54 17.42
C LEU A 122 -9.23 -7.07 16.08
N HIS A 123 -10.55 -6.99 15.99
CA HIS A 123 -11.23 -6.47 14.80
C HIS A 123 -10.89 -4.98 14.58
N LEU A 124 -10.88 -4.17 15.64
CA LEU A 124 -10.48 -2.76 15.56
C LEU A 124 -8.99 -2.60 15.20
N GLY A 125 -8.11 -3.43 15.77
CA GLY A 125 -6.68 -3.43 15.46
C GLY A 125 -6.41 -3.83 14.00
N PHE A 126 -7.14 -4.82 13.50
CA PHE A 126 -7.13 -5.19 12.08
C PHE A 126 -7.57 -4.02 11.20
N LEU A 127 -8.70 -3.37 11.51
CA LEU A 127 -9.18 -2.18 10.80
C LEU A 127 -8.16 -1.03 10.82
N GLY A 128 -7.46 -0.80 11.93
CA GLY A 128 -6.39 0.18 12.03
C GLY A 128 -5.19 -0.14 11.13
N LEU A 129 -4.77 -1.41 11.09
CA LEU A 129 -3.71 -1.88 10.19
C LEU A 129 -4.10 -1.67 8.72
N VAL A 130 -5.33 -2.02 8.38
CA VAL A 130 -5.91 -1.83 7.05
C VAL A 130 -5.95 -0.36 6.65
N SER A 131 -6.44 0.52 7.53
CA SER A 131 -6.47 1.96 7.28
C SER A 131 -5.08 2.51 7.01
N ARG A 132 -4.07 2.08 7.78
CA ARG A 132 -2.68 2.44 7.56
C ARG A 132 -2.13 1.93 6.23
N LEU A 133 -2.52 0.73 5.81
CA LEU A 133 -2.16 0.19 4.49
C LEU A 133 -2.83 0.96 3.33
N MET A 134 -3.98 1.59 3.58
CA MET A 134 -4.73 2.35 2.57
C MET A 134 -4.31 3.82 2.44
N ASN A 135 -3.86 4.46 3.54
CA ASN A 135 -3.41 5.86 3.58
C ASN A 135 -1.93 6.00 3.16
N TRP A 136 -1.69 6.17 1.85
CA TRP A 136 -0.46 6.69 1.24
C TRP A 136 -0.82 7.47 -0.03
#